data_AF-A0A1H3BI99-F1
#
_entry.id   AF-A0A1H3BI99-F1
#
_cell.length_a   1.000
_cell.length_b   1.000
_cell.length_c   1.000
_cell.angle_alpha   90.00
_cell.angle_beta   90.00
_cell.angle_gamma   90.00
#
_symmetry.space_group_name_H-M   'P 1'
#
loop_
_entity.id
_entity.type
_entity.pdbx_description
1 polymer ?
#
loop_
_entity_poly.entity_id
_entity_poly.type
_entity_poly.pdbx_seq_one_letter_code
_entity_poly.pdbx_strand_id
1 'polypeptide(L)'
;MNKEKELTIIVKSENTNISIEEMASSLEQCCKEIGMSCQVIEERCQENNTVKIFGNAIEKYGIEAQSDVAIEEMAELIQAIVKFRRYGKSENATEYLDEVIEEKEDVKIMMDQLDLIYGDSREMRDWKVNRLSRRLEDQSE
;
A
#
# COMPACT_ATOMS: atom_id res chain seq x y z
N MET A 1 -3.07 -32.48 -9.64
CA MET A 1 -3.92 -31.65 -10.52
C MET A 1 -4.67 -30.69 -9.61
N ASN A 2 -4.37 -29.39 -9.73
CA ASN A 2 -4.93 -28.29 -8.95
C ASN A 2 -6.47 -28.31 -8.89
N LYS A 3 -7.04 -27.83 -7.78
CA LYS A 3 -7.58 -26.46 -7.72
C LYS A 3 -7.95 -26.03 -6.29
N GLU A 4 -7.34 -24.92 -5.92
CA GLU A 4 -7.71 -23.90 -4.94
C GLU A 4 -9.20 -23.85 -4.54
N LYS A 5 -9.44 -23.54 -3.25
CA LYS A 5 -10.20 -22.36 -2.84
C LYS A 5 -10.01 -22.12 -1.34
N GLU A 6 -9.11 -21.20 -1.05
CA GLU A 6 -9.01 -20.50 0.22
C GLU A 6 -10.14 -19.47 0.38
N LEU A 7 -10.46 -19.24 1.66
CA LEU A 7 -11.29 -18.18 2.24
C LEU A 7 -12.77 -18.10 1.85
N THR A 8 -13.60 -18.55 2.79
CA THR A 8 -14.90 -17.90 3.04
C THR A 8 -15.12 -17.83 4.55
N ILE A 9 -14.72 -16.72 5.18
CA ILE A 9 -15.24 -16.36 6.50
C ILE A 9 -16.63 -15.79 6.24
N ILE A 10 -17.64 -16.66 6.26
CA ILE A 10 -19.03 -16.24 6.38
C ILE A 10 -19.26 -15.91 7.85
N VAL A 11 -19.27 -14.63 8.21
CA VAL A 11 -19.89 -14.22 9.48
C VAL A 11 -21.40 -14.35 9.29
N LYS A 12 -21.95 -15.52 9.60
CA LYS A 12 -23.38 -15.63 9.91
C LYS A 12 -23.53 -15.22 11.37
N SER A 13 -23.85 -13.97 11.64
CA SER A 13 -24.54 -13.65 12.90
C SER A 13 -26.02 -13.49 12.59
N GLU A 14 -26.77 -14.49 13.04
CA GLU A 14 -28.20 -14.34 13.26
C GLU A 14 -28.37 -13.29 14.38
N ASN A 15 -29.13 -12.24 14.09
CA ASN A 15 -29.76 -11.32 15.03
C ASN A 15 -28.95 -10.94 16.30
N THR A 16 -28.03 -9.99 16.16
CA THR A 16 -27.77 -9.04 17.25
C THR A 16 -27.55 -7.65 16.66
N ASN A 17 -28.44 -6.70 17.01
CA ASN A 17 -28.22 -5.27 16.80
C ASN A 17 -27.08 -4.82 17.72
N ILE A 18 -25.84 -5.14 17.36
CA ILE A 18 -24.67 -4.65 18.05
C ILE A 18 -24.16 -3.48 17.22
N SER A 19 -24.19 -2.29 17.82
CA SER A 19 -23.57 -1.10 17.22
C SER A 19 -22.11 -1.42 16.89
N ILE A 20 -21.56 -0.89 15.80
CA ILE A 20 -20.13 -1.02 15.46
C ILE A 20 -19.24 -0.65 16.68
N GLU A 21 -19.71 0.28 17.51
CA GLU A 21 -19.05 0.74 18.74
C GLU A 21 -18.98 -0.34 19.84
N GLU A 22 -20.00 -1.19 19.95
CA GLU A 22 -20.05 -2.28 20.94
C GLU A 22 -19.18 -3.48 20.52
N MET A 23 -19.06 -3.73 19.21
CA MET A 23 -18.06 -4.67 18.67
C MET A 23 -16.64 -4.18 18.89
N ALA A 24 -16.38 -2.89 18.63
CA ALA A 24 -15.06 -2.28 18.85
C ALA A 24 -14.66 -2.36 20.34
N SER A 25 -15.59 -2.05 21.25
CA SER A 25 -15.37 -2.15 22.71
C SER A 25 -15.11 -3.59 23.16
N SER A 26 -15.84 -4.56 22.61
CA SER A 26 -15.65 -5.99 22.93
C SER A 26 -14.32 -6.52 22.40
N LEU A 27 -13.89 -6.07 21.22
CA LEU A 27 -12.58 -6.40 20.66
C LEU A 27 -11.45 -5.77 21.48
N GLU A 28 -11.60 -4.51 21.91
CA GLU A 28 -10.62 -3.83 22.75
C GLU A 28 -10.44 -4.53 24.11
N GLN A 29 -11.56 -4.99 24.70
CA GLN A 29 -11.56 -5.81 25.92
C GLN A 29 -10.83 -7.15 25.70
N CYS A 30 -11.10 -7.83 24.58
CA CYS A 30 -10.46 -9.10 24.24
C CYS A 30 -8.94 -8.96 24.01
N CYS A 31 -8.50 -7.86 23.41
CA CYS A 31 -7.08 -7.57 23.22
C CYS A 31 -6.33 -7.32 24.54
N LYS A 32 -6.99 -6.74 25.55
CA LYS A 32 -6.41 -6.53 26.90
C LYS A 32 -6.19 -7.85 27.65
N GLU A 33 -7.03 -8.87 27.41
CA GLU A 33 -6.96 -10.17 28.09
C GLU A 33 -5.90 -11.12 27.51
N ILE A 34 -5.54 -10.97 26.22
CA ILE A 34 -4.57 -11.85 25.53
C ILE A 34 -3.12 -11.34 25.67
N GLY A 35 -2.90 -10.14 26.22
CA GLY A 35 -1.55 -9.57 26.38
C GLY A 35 -0.85 -9.29 25.04
N MET A 36 -1.61 -9.17 23.94
CA MET A 36 -1.09 -8.64 22.68
C MET A 36 -0.90 -7.14 22.85
N SER A 37 0.36 -6.70 22.86
CA SER A 37 0.70 -5.28 22.80
C SER A 37 0.15 -4.66 21.50
N CYS A 38 -0.22 -3.40 21.63
CA CYS A 38 -0.92 -2.52 20.70
C CYS A 38 -0.29 -2.33 19.30
N GLN A 39 0.70 -3.12 18.87
CA GLN A 39 1.34 -2.95 17.55
C GLN A 39 0.39 -3.28 16.39
N VAL A 40 -0.38 -4.36 16.50
CA VAL A 40 -1.30 -4.80 15.42
C VAL A 40 -2.53 -3.88 15.29
N ILE A 41 -2.93 -3.23 16.39
CA ILE A 41 -4.06 -2.29 16.38
C ILE A 41 -3.60 -0.94 15.81
N GLU A 42 -2.40 -0.47 16.17
CA GLU A 42 -1.84 0.78 15.64
C GLU A 42 -1.63 0.71 14.13
N GLU A 43 -1.05 -0.37 13.60
CA GLU A 43 -0.82 -0.55 12.16
C GLU A 43 -2.14 -0.56 11.37
N ARG A 44 -3.14 -1.34 11.81
CA ARG A 44 -4.47 -1.36 11.17
C ARG A 44 -5.21 -0.03 11.28
N CYS A 45 -5.05 0.71 12.38
CA CYS A 45 -5.67 2.04 12.54
C CYS A 45 -5.00 3.11 11.66
N GLN A 46 -3.69 3.03 11.47
CA GLN A 46 -2.95 3.93 10.58
C GLN A 46 -3.28 3.67 9.10
N GLU A 47 -3.36 2.40 8.69
CA GLU A 47 -3.85 2.02 7.35
C GLU A 47 -5.27 2.54 7.11
N ASN A 48 -6.18 2.39 8.08
CA ASN A 48 -7.56 2.88 7.96
C ASN A 48 -7.67 4.41 7.85
N ASN A 49 -6.84 5.17 8.57
CA ASN A 49 -6.84 6.64 8.46
C ASN A 49 -6.28 7.10 7.11
N THR A 50 -5.24 6.44 6.61
CA THR A 50 -4.59 6.75 5.33
C THR A 50 -5.54 6.49 4.15
N VAL A 51 -6.17 5.32 4.13
CA VAL A 51 -7.20 4.98 3.12
C VAL A 51 -8.35 5.98 3.13
N LYS A 52 -8.76 6.46 4.31
CA LYS A 52 -9.80 7.48 4.41
C LYS A 52 -9.37 8.82 3.81
N ILE A 53 -8.12 9.25 4.03
CA ILE A 53 -7.59 10.48 3.44
C ILE A 53 -7.56 10.37 1.91
N PHE A 54 -7.09 9.25 1.38
CA PHE A 54 -7.05 9.00 -0.06
C PHE A 54 -8.45 8.95 -0.67
N GLY A 55 -9.40 8.25 -0.03
CA GLY A 55 -10.79 8.23 -0.44
C GLY A 55 -11.40 9.64 -0.50
N ASN A 56 -11.13 10.48 0.50
CA ASN A 56 -11.60 11.87 0.51
C ASN A 56 -10.97 12.71 -0.61
N ALA A 57 -9.69 12.47 -0.96
CA ALA A 57 -9.03 13.16 -2.07
C ALA A 57 -9.67 12.78 -3.40
N ILE A 58 -9.92 11.49 -3.63
CA ILE A 58 -10.60 10.97 -4.83
C ILE A 58 -12.01 11.52 -4.93
N GLU A 59 -12.78 11.55 -3.84
CA GLU A 59 -14.15 12.11 -3.83
C GLU A 59 -14.15 13.61 -4.13
N LYS A 60 -13.20 14.36 -3.57
CA LYS A 60 -13.13 15.82 -3.73
C LYS A 60 -12.64 16.25 -5.11
N TYR A 61 -11.63 15.59 -5.66
CA TYR A 61 -10.93 16.03 -6.87
C TYR A 61 -11.26 15.18 -8.10
N GLY A 62 -11.75 13.96 -7.92
CA GLY A 62 -12.13 13.06 -8.99
C GLY A 62 -11.01 12.12 -9.44
N ILE A 63 -11.41 11.01 -10.06
CA ILE A 63 -10.52 9.93 -10.52
C ILE A 63 -9.53 10.40 -11.58
N GLU A 64 -9.98 11.19 -12.55
CA GLU A 64 -9.13 11.70 -13.64
C GLU A 64 -8.03 12.61 -13.08
N ALA A 65 -8.38 13.55 -12.21
CA ALA A 65 -7.42 14.44 -11.58
C ALA A 65 -6.38 13.69 -10.72
N GLN A 66 -6.80 12.67 -9.94
CA GLN A 66 -5.83 11.86 -9.19
C GLN A 66 -4.96 10.99 -10.10
N SER A 67 -5.48 10.55 -11.25
CA SER A 67 -4.68 9.84 -12.26
C SER A 67 -3.63 10.76 -12.90
N ASP A 68 -3.98 12.02 -13.15
CA ASP A 68 -3.04 13.03 -13.66
C ASP A 68 -1.93 13.34 -12.65
N VAL A 69 -2.27 13.48 -11.37
CA VAL A 69 -1.26 13.63 -10.28
C VAL A 69 -0.33 12.41 -10.27
N ALA A 70 -0.86 11.19 -10.37
CA ALA A 70 -0.02 10.00 -10.41
C ALA A 70 0.98 10.02 -11.58
N ILE A 71 0.57 10.55 -12.74
CA ILE A 71 1.45 10.72 -13.91
C ILE A 71 2.54 11.76 -13.63
N GLU A 72 2.21 12.86 -12.95
CA GLU A 72 3.14 13.92 -12.55
C GLU A 72 4.22 13.36 -11.60
N GLU A 73 3.83 12.73 -10.49
CA GLU A 73 4.79 12.15 -9.52
C GLU A 73 5.70 11.10 -10.19
N MET A 74 5.16 10.29 -11.10
CA MET A 74 5.96 9.32 -11.86
C MET A 74 6.98 10.00 -12.79
N ALA A 75 6.63 11.16 -13.37
CA ALA A 75 7.53 11.93 -14.20
C ALA A 75 8.64 12.62 -13.37
N GLU A 76 8.30 13.11 -12.18
CA GLU A 76 9.26 13.70 -11.24
C GLU A 76 10.25 12.65 -10.71
N LEU A 77 9.77 11.45 -10.33
CA LEU A 77 10.64 10.32 -9.99
C LEU A 77 11.60 9.94 -11.13
N ILE A 78 11.10 9.91 -12.38
CA ILE A 78 11.96 9.68 -13.56
C ILE A 78 13.05 10.75 -13.63
N GLN A 79 12.69 12.03 -13.42
CA GLN A 79 13.65 13.13 -13.46
C GLN A 79 14.69 13.02 -12.34
N ALA A 80 14.27 12.75 -11.10
CA ALA A 80 15.14 12.58 -9.95
C ALA A 80 16.14 11.44 -10.16
N ILE A 81 15.68 10.28 -10.66
CA ILE A 81 16.56 9.15 -10.98
C ILE A 81 17.59 9.54 -12.05
N VAL A 82 17.19 10.30 -13.07
CA VAL A 82 18.13 10.78 -14.10
C VAL A 82 19.17 11.75 -13.51
N LYS A 83 18.77 12.67 -12.63
CA LYS A 83 19.69 13.58 -11.93
C LYS A 83 20.68 12.80 -11.07
N PHE A 84 20.19 11.88 -10.23
CA PHE A 84 21.05 11.04 -9.38
C PHE A 84 22.03 10.20 -10.21
N ARG A 85 21.59 9.62 -11.34
CA ARG A 85 22.50 8.88 -12.23
C ARG A 85 23.62 9.74 -12.82
N ARG A 86 23.35 11.02 -13.08
CA ARG A 86 24.34 11.95 -13.66
C ARG A 86 25.27 12.54 -12.59
N TYR A 87 24.73 12.86 -11.43
CA TYR A 87 25.42 13.66 -10.42
C TYR A 87 25.61 12.98 -9.06
N GLY A 88 25.19 11.72 -8.90
CA GLY A 88 25.27 10.96 -7.64
C GLY A 88 26.69 10.55 -7.20
N LYS A 89 27.73 11.04 -7.90
CA LYS A 89 29.15 10.97 -7.48
C LYS A 89 29.75 12.35 -7.21
N SER A 90 28.95 13.40 -7.29
CA SER A 90 29.36 14.77 -6.98
C SER A 90 29.33 15.03 -5.46
N GLU A 91 29.82 16.20 -5.05
CA GLU A 91 29.73 16.67 -3.66
C GLU A 91 28.28 16.78 -3.15
N ASN A 92 27.30 16.93 -4.05
CA ASN A 92 25.88 17.02 -3.74
C ASN A 92 25.16 15.66 -3.90
N ALA A 93 25.86 14.54 -3.89
CA ALA A 93 25.26 13.21 -4.11
C ALA A 93 24.09 12.90 -3.15
N THR A 94 24.17 13.38 -1.90
CA THR A 94 23.10 13.21 -0.90
C THR A 94 21.83 13.94 -1.30
N GLU A 95 21.93 15.19 -1.79
CA GLU A 95 20.75 15.97 -2.20
C GLU A 95 19.99 15.28 -3.33
N TYR A 96 20.71 14.76 -4.33
CA TYR A 96 20.09 14.02 -5.44
C TYR A 96 19.53 12.66 -5.00
N LEU A 97 20.07 12.06 -3.94
CA LEU A 97 19.51 10.83 -3.38
C LEU A 97 18.22 11.13 -2.61
N ASP A 98 18.21 12.21 -1.83
CA ASP A 98 17.04 12.66 -1.07
C ASP A 98 15.88 12.98 -2.02
N GLU A 99 16.16 13.68 -3.13
CA GLU A 99 15.19 13.92 -4.21
C GLU A 99 14.60 12.59 -4.74
N VAL A 100 15.44 11.58 -5.02
CA VAL A 100 14.93 10.25 -5.44
C VAL A 100 14.08 9.57 -4.37
N ILE A 101 14.39 9.78 -3.09
CA ILE A 101 13.64 9.18 -1.99
C ILE A 101 12.27 9.85 -1.85
N GLU A 102 12.21 11.18 -1.90
CA GLU A 102 10.99 12.00 -1.85
C GLU A 102 10.02 11.57 -2.95
N GLU A 103 10.43 11.71 -4.22
CA GLU A 103 9.58 11.41 -5.38
C GLU A 103 9.14 9.93 -5.42
N LYS A 104 9.94 9.03 -4.84
CA LYS A 104 9.60 7.61 -4.74
C LYS A 104 8.50 7.38 -3.70
N GLU A 105 8.49 8.12 -2.60
CA GLU A 105 7.40 8.04 -1.63
C GLU A 105 6.13 8.71 -2.17
N ASP A 106 6.23 9.80 -2.91
CA ASP A 106 5.08 10.43 -3.57
C ASP A 106 4.44 9.48 -4.61
N VAL A 107 5.26 8.82 -5.43
CA VAL A 107 4.76 7.76 -6.33
C VAL A 107 4.10 6.62 -5.57
N LYS A 108 4.63 6.18 -4.41
CA LYS A 108 3.98 5.12 -3.61
C LYS A 108 2.62 5.54 -3.10
N ILE A 109 2.49 6.76 -2.59
CA ILE A 109 1.21 7.33 -2.16
C ILE A 109 0.23 7.28 -3.33
N MET A 110 0.66 7.68 -4.53
CA MET A 110 -0.18 7.62 -5.70
C MET A 110 -0.52 6.19 -6.14
N MET A 111 0.39 5.21 -5.99
CA MET A 111 0.07 3.81 -6.23
C MET A 111 -1.03 3.30 -5.29
N ASP A 112 -1.00 3.69 -4.01
CA ASP A 112 -2.05 3.31 -3.05
C ASP A 112 -3.40 3.92 -3.42
N GLN A 113 -3.42 5.17 -3.91
CA GLN A 113 -4.64 5.78 -4.44
C GLN A 113 -5.14 5.06 -5.70
N LEU A 114 -4.24 4.65 -6.60
CA LEU A 114 -4.59 3.92 -7.81
C LEU A 114 -5.14 2.52 -7.49
N ASP A 115 -4.66 1.84 -6.45
CA ASP A 115 -5.24 0.57 -5.97
C ASP A 115 -6.69 0.79 -5.47
N LEU A 116 -7.01 1.95 -4.87
CA LEU A 116 -8.41 2.31 -4.52
C LEU A 116 -9.28 2.57 -5.76
N ILE A 117 -8.72 3.15 -6.82
CA ILE A 117 -9.45 3.50 -8.06
C ILE A 117 -9.65 2.29 -8.96
N TYR A 118 -8.60 1.51 -9.19
CA TYR A 118 -8.55 0.43 -10.20
C TYR A 118 -8.60 -0.97 -9.59
N GLY A 119 -8.55 -1.08 -8.27
CA GLY A 119 -8.55 -2.33 -7.53
C GLY A 119 -7.14 -2.80 -7.16
N ASP A 120 -7.09 -3.58 -6.08
CA ASP A 120 -5.87 -4.13 -5.50
C ASP A 120 -5.11 -5.07 -6.47
N SER A 121 -3.79 -4.91 -6.49
CA SER A 121 -2.87 -5.62 -7.38
C SER A 121 -1.95 -6.66 -6.68
N ARG A 122 -2.19 -6.98 -5.40
CA ARG A 122 -1.36 -7.92 -4.60
C ARG A 122 -1.13 -9.29 -5.25
N GLU A 123 -2.18 -9.97 -5.74
CA GLU A 123 -2.01 -11.28 -6.38
C GLU A 123 -1.13 -11.20 -7.63
N MET A 124 -1.29 -10.13 -8.42
CA MET A 124 -0.46 -9.88 -9.60
C MET A 124 0.99 -9.59 -9.23
N ARG A 125 1.22 -8.86 -8.13
CA ARG A 125 2.56 -8.60 -7.59
C ARG A 125 3.26 -9.90 -7.23
N ASP A 126 2.61 -10.77 -6.48
CA ASP A 126 3.19 -12.05 -6.05
C ASP A 126 3.57 -12.93 -7.25
N TRP A 127 2.69 -13.01 -8.24
CA TRP A 127 2.98 -13.73 -9.48
C TRP A 127 4.21 -13.15 -10.20
N LYS A 128 4.32 -11.82 -10.30
CA LYS A 128 5.47 -11.15 -10.94
C LYS A 128 6.77 -11.36 -10.17
N VAL A 129 6.74 -11.33 -8.84
CA VAL A 129 7.90 -11.56 -7.96
C VAL A 129 8.38 -13.02 -8.10
N ASN A 130 7.47 -13.98 -8.03
CA ASN A 130 7.79 -15.39 -8.22
C ASN A 130 8.41 -15.65 -9.60
N ARG A 131 7.88 -15.00 -10.65
CA ARG A 131 8.48 -15.05 -11.99
C ARG A 131 9.87 -14.41 -12.07
N LEU A 132 10.15 -13.39 -11.26
CA LEU A 132 11.50 -12.83 -11.16
C LEU A 132 12.46 -13.79 -10.45
N SER A 133 12.04 -14.42 -9.35
CA SER A 133 12.85 -15.43 -8.64
C SER A 133 13.34 -16.53 -9.57
N ARG A 134 12.43 -17.12 -10.35
CA ARG A 134 12.76 -18.19 -11.31
C ARG A 134 13.81 -17.76 -12.34
N ARG A 135 13.72 -16.53 -12.85
CA ARG A 135 14.71 -15.99 -13.82
C ARG A 135 16.10 -15.81 -13.22
N LEU A 136 16.20 -15.58 -11.91
CA LEU A 136 17.48 -15.46 -11.22
C LEU A 136 18.09 -16.85 -10.95
N GLU A 137 17.25 -17.84 -10.64
CA GLU A 137 17.66 -19.24 -10.49
C GLU A 137 18.19 -19.81 -11.81
N ASP A 138 17.47 -19.60 -12.92
CA ASP A 138 17.86 -20.08 -14.26
C ASP A 138 19.18 -19.47 -14.80
N GLN A 139 19.60 -18.31 -14.28
CA GLN A 139 20.87 -17.65 -14.67
C GLN A 139 22.07 -18.12 -13.84
N SER A 140 21.83 -18.94 -12.82
CA SER A 140 22.87 -19.46 -11.92
C SER A 140 23.37 -20.86 -12.29
N GLU A 141 22.87 -21.44 -13.38
CA GLU A 141 23.29 -22.72 -14.00
C GLU A 141 24.16 -22.51 -15.24
#